data_AF-A0A2V7A260-F1
#
_entry.id   AF-A0A2V7A260-F1
#
_cell.length_a   1.000
_cell.length_b   1.000
_cell.length_c   1.000
_cell.angle_alpha   90.00
_cell.angle_beta   90.00
_cell.angle_gamma   90.00
#
_symmetry.space_group_name_H-M   'P 1'
#
loop_
_entity.id
_entity.type
_entity.pdbx_description
1 polymer ?
#
loop_
_entity_poly.entity_id
_entity_poly.type
_entity_poly.pdbx_seq_one_letter_code
_entity_poly.pdbx_strand_id
1 'polypeptide(L)'
;DNLVELANWAEFLVCAAPGGAGTRHLVNADVLTALGPKGYLVNVGRGTVVDTAALVDALGSKRIAGAGLDVLEGEPAVPPILPELLQFENVVITPHCAGRAPEARTAATALLLANLNAYFTGKPLPSPVSLAKK
;
A
#
# COMPACT_ATOMS: atom_id res chain seq x y z
N ASP A 1 -5.68 -1.77 20.09
CA ASP A 1 -4.72 -1.09 19.19
C ASP A 1 -3.39 -1.86 19.10
N ASN A 2 -3.43 -3.06 18.54
CA ASN A 2 -2.23 -3.88 18.32
C ASN A 2 -2.35 -4.56 16.94
N LEU A 3 -1.40 -4.28 16.04
CA LEU A 3 -1.42 -4.82 14.69
C LEU A 3 -1.23 -6.34 14.65
N VAL A 4 -0.51 -6.91 15.63
CA VAL A 4 -0.30 -8.35 15.74
C VAL A 4 -1.61 -9.05 16.12
N GLU A 5 -2.39 -8.47 17.04
CA GLU A 5 -3.71 -9.00 17.39
C GLU A 5 -4.70 -8.92 16.24
N LEU A 6 -4.68 -7.80 15.48
CA LEU A 6 -5.48 -7.66 14.27
C LEU A 6 -5.11 -8.73 13.23
N ALA A 7 -3.81 -8.96 13.01
CA ALA A 7 -3.33 -9.95 12.06
C ALA A 7 -3.70 -11.38 12.50
N ASN A 8 -3.58 -11.69 13.79
CA ASN A 8 -3.98 -12.99 14.36
C ASN A 8 -5.48 -13.28 14.22
N TRP A 9 -6.32 -12.24 14.16
CA TRP A 9 -7.76 -12.38 13.93
C TRP A 9 -8.12 -12.52 12.44
N ALA A 10 -7.30 -11.98 11.54
CA ALA A 10 -7.64 -11.85 10.13
C ALA A 10 -7.20 -13.06 9.29
N GLU A 11 -8.03 -13.46 8.32
CA GLU A 11 -7.59 -14.31 7.19
C GLU A 11 -7.14 -13.48 5.98
N PHE A 12 -7.61 -12.23 5.87
CA PHE A 12 -7.19 -11.27 4.85
C PHE A 12 -6.83 -9.96 5.54
N LEU A 13 -5.56 -9.59 5.52
CA LEU A 13 -5.08 -8.33 6.06
C LEU A 13 -4.92 -7.32 4.92
N VAL A 14 -5.81 -6.33 4.85
CA VAL A 14 -5.79 -5.30 3.80
C VAL A 14 -5.14 -4.02 4.33
N CYS A 15 -3.98 -3.68 3.77
CA CYS A 15 -3.22 -2.47 4.09
C CYS A 15 -3.58 -1.32 3.13
N ALA A 16 -4.26 -0.32 3.69
CA ALA A 16 -4.56 0.96 3.04
C ALA A 16 -3.98 2.16 3.84
N ALA A 17 -2.98 1.91 4.69
CA ALA A 17 -2.36 2.94 5.51
C ALA A 17 -1.58 3.97 4.65
N PRO A 18 -1.50 5.24 5.08
CA PRO A 18 -0.62 6.21 4.44
C PRO A 18 0.84 5.76 4.59
N GLY A 19 1.71 6.14 3.65
CA GLY A 19 3.15 5.96 3.81
C GLY A 19 3.79 7.10 4.60
N GLY A 20 5.04 6.89 5.02
CA GLY A 20 5.83 7.87 5.76
C GLY A 20 6.65 7.22 6.88
N ALA A 21 7.40 8.03 7.62
CA ALA A 21 8.26 7.53 8.70
C ALA A 21 7.46 6.79 9.79
N GLY A 22 6.27 7.30 10.15
CA GLY A 22 5.43 6.72 11.20
C GLY A 22 4.70 5.43 10.82
N THR A 23 4.72 5.04 9.54
CA THR A 23 4.07 3.80 9.06
C THR A 23 5.03 2.85 8.36
N ARG A 24 6.32 3.20 8.32
CA ARG A 24 7.34 2.37 7.70
C ARG A 24 7.39 1.01 8.38
N HIS A 25 7.27 -0.05 7.58
CA HIS A 25 7.37 -1.44 8.02
C HIS A 25 6.43 -1.78 9.19
N LEU A 26 5.25 -1.18 9.24
CA LEU A 26 4.21 -1.60 10.20
C LEU A 26 3.80 -3.05 9.98
N VAL A 27 3.77 -3.52 8.73
CA VAL A 27 3.63 -4.93 8.40
C VAL A 27 5.02 -5.53 8.30
N ASN A 28 5.55 -5.94 9.45
CA ASN A 28 6.85 -6.59 9.62
C ASN A 28 6.70 -8.12 9.78
N ALA A 29 7.81 -8.80 10.09
CA ALA A 29 7.83 -10.25 10.29
C ALA A 29 6.87 -10.75 11.38
N ASP A 30 6.68 -10.01 12.47
CA ASP A 30 5.79 -10.40 13.57
C ASP A 30 4.33 -10.37 13.14
N VAL A 31 3.94 -9.30 12.42
CA VAL A 31 2.58 -9.16 11.86
C VAL A 31 2.31 -10.26 10.83
N LEU A 32 3.27 -10.55 9.95
CA LEU A 32 3.15 -11.63 8.96
C LEU A 32 3.07 -13.01 9.61
N THR A 33 3.81 -13.22 10.70
CA THR A 33 3.76 -14.48 11.46
C THR A 33 2.40 -14.65 12.13
N ALA A 34 1.85 -13.58 12.71
CA ALA A 34 0.55 -13.61 13.35
C ALA A 34 -0.60 -13.83 12.36
N LEU A 35 -0.48 -13.30 11.14
CA LEU A 35 -1.44 -13.53 10.05
C LEU A 35 -1.57 -15.03 9.69
N GLY A 36 -0.47 -15.77 9.83
CA GLY A 36 -0.46 -17.23 9.81
C GLY A 36 -0.68 -17.88 8.43
N PRO A 37 -0.58 -19.22 8.35
CA PRO A 37 -0.40 -19.95 7.10
C PRO A 37 -1.63 -19.96 6.18
N LYS A 38 -2.80 -19.52 6.67
CA LYS A 38 -4.02 -19.34 5.88
C LYS A 38 -4.23 -17.90 5.43
N GLY A 39 -3.45 -16.97 5.98
CA GLY A 39 -3.70 -15.56 5.82
C GLY A 39 -3.10 -14.99 4.54
N TYR A 40 -3.78 -14.00 3.97
CA TYR A 40 -3.36 -13.26 2.79
C TYR A 40 -3.10 -11.79 3.13
N LEU A 41 -1.97 -11.26 2.68
CA LEU A 41 -1.69 -9.82 2.74
C LEU A 41 -2.15 -9.15 1.44
N VAL A 42 -2.89 -8.05 1.53
CA VAL A 42 -3.21 -7.19 0.38
C VAL A 42 -2.70 -5.78 0.65
N ASN A 43 -1.80 -5.25 -0.17
CA ASN A 43 -1.29 -3.89 -0.03
C ASN A 43 -1.69 -3.00 -1.22
N VAL A 44 -2.56 -2.03 -0.93
CA VAL A 44 -3.01 -0.97 -1.86
C VAL A 44 -2.68 0.43 -1.34
N GLY A 45 -1.92 0.52 -0.23
CA GLY A 45 -1.54 1.77 0.43
C GLY A 45 -0.23 2.32 -0.13
N ARG A 46 0.88 2.05 0.58
CA ARG A 46 2.24 2.40 0.14
C ARG A 46 3.18 1.22 0.36
N GLY A 47 4.12 1.03 -0.57
CA GLY A 47 5.10 -0.05 -0.51
C GLY A 47 5.92 -0.04 0.77
N THR A 48 6.30 1.15 1.26
CA THR A 48 7.12 1.31 2.48
C THR A 48 6.44 0.82 3.77
N VAL A 49 5.12 0.58 3.75
CA VAL A 49 4.39 0.10 4.93
C VAL A 49 4.67 -1.38 5.22
N VAL A 50 5.02 -2.14 4.19
CA VAL A 50 5.36 -3.56 4.29
C VAL A 50 6.87 -3.70 4.22
N ASP A 51 7.45 -4.44 5.17
CA ASP A 51 8.81 -4.92 5.01
C ASP A 51 8.82 -6.00 3.92
N THR A 52 9.28 -5.62 2.72
CA THR A 52 9.21 -6.51 1.56
C THR A 52 10.15 -7.71 1.69
N ALA A 53 11.26 -7.56 2.42
CA ALA A 53 12.16 -8.69 2.68
C ALA A 53 11.50 -9.69 3.63
N ALA A 54 10.85 -9.21 4.70
CA ALA A 54 10.07 -10.08 5.60
C ALA A 54 8.91 -10.76 4.88
N LEU A 55 8.27 -10.08 3.92
CA LEU A 55 7.22 -10.67 3.09
C LEU A 55 7.75 -11.83 2.23
N VAL A 56 8.89 -11.65 1.55
CA VAL A 56 9.52 -12.71 0.74
C VAL A 56 9.86 -13.92 1.60
N ASP A 57 10.43 -13.72 2.79
CA ASP A 57 10.71 -14.80 3.75
C ASP A 57 9.44 -15.52 4.21
N ALA A 58 8.38 -14.77 4.56
CA ALA A 58 7.10 -15.33 4.97
C ALA A 58 6.42 -16.16 3.86
N LEU A 59 6.50 -15.70 2.61
CA LEU A 59 6.00 -16.44 1.44
C LEU A 59 6.82 -17.71 1.19
N GLY A 60 8.16 -17.58 1.17
CA GLY A 60 9.09 -18.69 0.93
C GLY A 60 8.99 -19.80 1.99
N SER A 61 8.77 -19.42 3.25
CA SER A 61 8.57 -20.36 4.36
C SER A 61 7.12 -20.83 4.53
N LYS A 62 6.20 -20.41 3.65
CA LYS A 62 4.76 -20.71 3.74
C LYS A 62 4.13 -20.28 5.08
N ARG A 63 4.68 -19.22 5.66
CA ARG A 63 4.18 -18.60 6.89
C ARG A 63 2.86 -17.85 6.65
N ILE A 64 2.64 -17.41 5.41
CA ILE A 64 1.36 -16.89 4.91
C ILE A 64 0.94 -17.61 3.63
N ALA A 65 -0.35 -17.54 3.30
CA ALA A 65 -0.93 -18.23 2.14
C ALA A 65 -0.67 -17.53 0.80
N GLY A 66 -0.40 -16.23 0.80
CA GLY A 66 -0.13 -15.46 -0.42
C GLY A 66 -0.23 -13.95 -0.22
N ALA A 67 -0.04 -13.19 -1.29
CA ALA A 67 -0.15 -11.74 -1.25
C ALA A 67 -0.69 -11.10 -2.55
N GLY A 68 -1.40 -9.99 -2.41
CA GLY A 68 -1.80 -9.10 -3.50
C GLY A 68 -1.17 -7.72 -3.34
N LEU A 69 -0.33 -7.29 -4.27
CA LEU A 69 0.51 -6.10 -4.13
C LEU A 69 0.28 -5.14 -5.30
N ASP A 70 -0.37 -3.99 -5.06
CA ASP A 70 -0.42 -2.90 -6.04
C ASP A 70 0.75 -1.92 -5.88
N VAL A 71 1.41 -1.96 -4.72
CA VAL A 71 2.51 -1.06 -4.36
C VAL A 71 3.65 -1.85 -3.72
N LEU A 72 4.88 -1.50 -4.06
CA LEU A 72 6.11 -2.15 -3.62
C LEU A 72 7.11 -1.13 -3.05
N GLU A 73 7.93 -1.57 -2.10
CA GLU A 73 9.03 -0.74 -1.61
C GLU A 73 10.08 -0.51 -2.72
N GLY A 74 10.59 0.73 -2.83
CA GLY A 74 11.55 1.11 -3.86
C GLY A 74 10.94 1.77 -5.11
N GLU A 75 9.61 1.81 -5.22
CA GLU A 75 8.94 2.61 -6.24
C GLU A 75 9.34 4.10 -6.17
N PRO A 76 9.39 4.82 -7.31
CA PRO A 76 8.89 4.41 -8.65
C PRO A 76 9.89 3.63 -9.50
N ALA A 77 11.10 3.35 -9.01
CA ALA A 77 12.03 2.47 -9.70
C ALA A 77 11.52 1.02 -9.68
N VAL A 78 12.01 0.18 -10.60
CA VAL A 78 11.73 -1.26 -10.54
C VAL A 78 12.39 -1.81 -9.27
N PRO A 79 11.63 -2.36 -8.31
CA PRO A 79 12.20 -2.85 -7.07
C PRO A 79 13.17 -4.01 -7.33
N PRO A 80 14.38 -4.01 -6.73
CA PRO A 80 15.34 -5.10 -6.91
C PRO A 80 14.80 -6.48 -6.49
N ILE A 81 13.86 -6.51 -5.54
CA ILE A 81 13.23 -7.71 -4.98
C ILE A 81 12.06 -8.27 -5.83
N LEU A 82 11.70 -7.56 -6.91
CA LEU A 82 10.59 -7.96 -7.78
C LEU A 82 10.80 -9.36 -8.41
N PRO A 83 12.01 -9.75 -8.89
CA PRO A 83 12.22 -11.08 -9.44
C PRO A 83 11.91 -12.22 -8.47
N GLU A 84 12.22 -12.07 -7.18
CA GLU A 84 11.92 -13.01 -6.11
C GLU A 84 10.42 -13.11 -5.88
N LEU A 85 9.73 -11.98 -5.80
CA LEU A 85 8.26 -11.95 -5.64
C LEU A 85 7.54 -12.62 -6.81
N LEU A 86 8.07 -12.48 -8.03
CA LEU A 86 7.52 -13.12 -9.23
C LEU A 86 7.74 -14.64 -9.30
N GLN A 87 8.54 -15.23 -8.41
CA GLN A 87 8.68 -16.70 -8.34
C GLN A 87 7.49 -17.37 -7.64
N PHE A 88 6.68 -16.61 -6.89
CA PHE A 88 5.58 -17.15 -6.10
C PHE A 88 4.28 -17.20 -6.91
N GLU A 89 3.76 -18.41 -7.15
CA GLU A 89 2.47 -18.61 -7.84
C GLU A 89 1.27 -18.06 -7.04
N ASN A 90 1.43 -17.89 -5.72
CA ASN A 90 0.43 -17.35 -4.79
C ASN A 90 0.59 -15.85 -4.55
N VAL A 91 1.27 -15.13 -5.44
CA VAL A 91 1.43 -13.67 -5.40
C VAL A 91 0.88 -13.03 -6.67
N VAL A 92 0.06 -11.99 -6.50
CA VAL A 92 -0.42 -11.13 -7.59
C VAL A 92 0.18 -9.75 -7.42
N ILE A 93 0.76 -9.20 -8.48
CA ILE A 93 1.36 -7.87 -8.49
C ILE A 93 0.72 -7.03 -9.59
N THR A 94 0.31 -5.81 -9.26
CA THR A 94 -0.18 -4.81 -10.20
C THR A 94 0.67 -3.54 -10.15
N PRO A 95 0.85 -2.82 -11.29
CA PRO A 95 1.79 -1.71 -11.37
C PRO A 95 1.17 -0.38 -10.88
N HIS A 96 0.88 -0.28 -9.58
CA HIS A 96 0.36 0.93 -8.93
C HIS A 96 -0.84 1.53 -9.67
N CYS A 97 -1.84 0.68 -9.89
CA CYS A 97 -3.01 0.98 -10.70
C CYS A 97 -4.36 0.81 -9.98
N ALA A 98 -4.39 0.39 -8.72
CA ALA A 98 -5.64 0.16 -7.97
C ALA A 98 -6.54 1.41 -7.92
N GLY A 99 -5.95 2.61 -7.89
CA GLY A 99 -6.69 3.88 -7.90
C GLY A 99 -7.11 4.41 -9.28
N ARG A 100 -6.82 3.72 -10.39
CA ARG A 100 -6.93 4.27 -11.76
C ARG A 100 -8.29 4.03 -12.45
N ALA A 101 -9.36 3.79 -11.71
CA ALA A 101 -10.71 3.64 -12.25
C ALA A 101 -11.15 4.88 -13.06
N PRO A 102 -11.94 4.74 -14.16
CA PRO A 102 -12.42 5.87 -14.97
C PRO A 102 -13.13 6.95 -14.15
N GLU A 103 -13.96 6.55 -13.19
CA GLU A 103 -14.71 7.43 -12.29
C GLU A 103 -13.77 8.21 -11.38
N ALA A 104 -12.76 7.52 -10.80
CA ALA A 104 -11.75 8.15 -9.95
C ALA A 104 -10.91 9.18 -10.73
N ARG A 105 -10.52 8.85 -11.97
CA ARG A 105 -9.79 9.77 -12.85
C ARG A 105 -10.63 10.99 -13.22
N THR A 106 -11.92 10.79 -13.47
CA THR A 106 -12.86 11.88 -13.79
C THR A 106 -13.03 12.82 -12.60
N ALA A 107 -13.25 12.27 -11.40
CA ALA A 107 -13.39 13.03 -10.17
C ALA A 107 -12.10 13.79 -9.81
N ALA A 108 -10.93 13.16 -9.95
CA ALA A 108 -9.63 13.81 -9.71
C ALA A 108 -9.38 14.96 -10.69
N THR A 109 -9.72 14.79 -11.97
CA THR A 109 -9.59 15.84 -12.98
C THR A 109 -10.53 17.01 -12.69
N ALA A 110 -11.78 16.73 -12.32
CA ALA A 110 -12.75 17.76 -11.94
C ALA A 110 -12.27 18.55 -10.71
N LEU A 111 -11.74 17.87 -9.69
CA LEU A 111 -11.18 18.51 -8.50
C LEU A 111 -9.94 19.36 -8.82
N LEU A 112 -9.06 18.89 -9.71
CA LEU A 112 -7.92 19.66 -10.20
C LEU A 112 -8.38 20.96 -10.87
N LEU A 113 -9.31 20.88 -11.82
CA LEU A 113 -9.85 22.05 -12.51
C LEU A 113 -10.52 23.04 -11.54
N ALA A 114 -11.26 22.53 -10.56
CA ALA A 114 -11.89 23.36 -9.52
C ALA A 114 -10.85 24.11 -8.67
N ASN A 115 -9.76 23.44 -8.27
CA ASN A 115 -8.66 24.08 -7.54
C ASN A 115 -7.92 25.12 -8.39
N LEU A 116 -7.63 24.82 -9.65
CA LEU A 116 -6.98 25.78 -10.56
C LEU A 116 -7.84 27.03 -10.76
N ASN A 117 -9.15 26.84 -11.02
CA ASN A 117 -10.07 27.97 -11.17
C ASN A 117 -10.17 28.80 -9.88
N ALA A 118 -10.25 28.15 -8.71
CA ALA A 118 -10.25 28.87 -7.43
C ALA A 118 -8.96 29.68 -7.24
N TYR A 119 -7.79 29.10 -7.52
CA TYR A 119 -6.50 29.76 -7.43
C TYR A 119 -6.43 31.01 -8.32
N PHE A 120 -6.74 30.89 -9.61
CA PHE A 120 -6.64 32.01 -10.56
C PHE A 120 -7.71 33.08 -10.37
N THR A 121 -8.81 32.78 -9.67
CA THR A 121 -9.87 33.75 -9.35
C THR A 121 -9.79 34.30 -7.93
N GLY A 122 -8.73 33.98 -7.18
CA GLY A 122 -8.53 34.46 -5.81
C GLY A 122 -9.55 33.90 -4.80
N LYS A 123 -10.15 32.74 -5.09
CA LYS A 123 -11.10 32.05 -4.20
C LYS A 123 -10.39 30.99 -3.35
N PRO A 124 -10.96 30.60 -2.20
CA PRO A 124 -10.45 29.48 -1.41
C PRO A 124 -10.38 28.18 -2.22
N LEU A 125 -9.28 27.44 -2.07
CA LEU A 125 -9.10 26.15 -2.73
C LEU A 125 -10.09 25.11 -2.17
N PRO A 126 -10.75 24.30 -3.02
CA PRO A 126 -11.58 23.18 -2.58
C PRO A 126 -10.83 22.12 -1.76
N SER A 127 -9.55 21.88 -2.05
CA SER A 127 -8.73 20.89 -1.33
C SER A 127 -7.31 21.43 -1.07
N PRO A 128 -7.16 22.39 -0.15
CA PRO A 128 -5.86 22.97 0.17
C PRO A 128 -4.97 21.93 0.86
N VAL A 129 -3.70 21.86 0.46
CA VAL A 129 -2.71 21.03 1.14
C VAL A 129 -1.98 21.89 2.17
N SER A 130 -1.96 21.44 3.43
CA SER A 130 -1.14 22.08 4.45
C SER A 130 0.33 21.80 4.18
N LEU A 131 1.12 22.86 4.01
CA LEU A 131 2.58 22.77 3.87
C LEU A 131 3.30 22.68 5.22
N ALA A 132 2.57 22.66 6.33
CA ALA A 132 3.16 22.47 7.65
C ALA A 132 3.90 21.12 7.66
N LYS A 133 5.22 21.16 7.91
CA LYS A 133 6.06 19.97 8.03
C LYS A 133 5.47 19.07 9.11
N LYS A 134 4.98 17.89 8.72
CA LYS A 134 4.75 16.77 9.64
C LYS A 134 6.10 16.10 9.94
#